data_AF-A0A1I7J7M9-F1
#
_entry.id   AF-A0A1I7J7M9-F1
#
_cell.length_a   1.000
_cell.length_b   1.000
_cell.length_c   1.000
_cell.angle_alpha   90.00
_cell.angle_beta   90.00
_cell.angle_gamma   90.00
#
_symmetry.space_group_name_H-M   'P 1'
#
loop_
_entity.id
_entity.type
_entity.pdbx_description
1 polymer ?
#
loop_
_entity_poly.entity_id
_entity_poly.type
_entity_poly.pdbx_seq_one_letter_code
_entity_poly.pdbx_strand_id
1 'polypeptide(L)'
;MAAIFQSFQRLAARVFAGGAGLCMAMIFLIIFLNAVGRYTLGSSLAWGDQVPVFLGIYGVMFGMALAYLQDRHVRLGVIVDFLSIRLREALFLLVDLAVVLIGAVLAWSGYLFMSSRGGMRISGLNSTIRSLQEATGLEVFNVFGTMAPYQFAIVLGGGMLAVAAALKFIERLGALRATTGEVP
;
A
#
# COMPACT_ATOMS: atom_id res chain seq x y z
N MET A 1 13.30 8.28 24.13
CA MET A 1 12.26 8.50 23.08
C MET A 1 12.76 8.23 21.67
N ALA A 2 13.89 8.79 21.23
CA ALA A 2 14.39 8.64 19.86
C ALA A 2 14.60 7.16 19.43
N ALA A 3 15.15 6.30 20.29
CA ALA A 3 15.36 4.88 19.97
C ALA A 3 14.07 4.09 19.75
N ILE A 4 13.00 4.39 20.51
CA ILE A 4 11.68 3.76 20.36
C ILE A 4 11.06 4.18 19.03
N PHE A 5 11.13 5.47 18.71
CA PHE A 5 10.60 6.02 17.47
C PHE A 5 11.30 5.44 16.23
N GLN A 6 12.64 5.37 16.25
CA GLN A 6 13.42 4.76 15.17
C GLN A 6 13.13 3.26 15.02
N SER A 7 12.93 2.53 16.13
CA SER A 7 12.56 1.12 16.10
C SER A 7 11.19 0.91 15.46
N PHE A 8 10.23 1.78 15.79
CA PHE A 8 8.89 1.77 15.21
C PHE A 8 8.90 2.05 13.70
N GLN A 9 9.64 3.08 13.26
CA GLN A 9 9.78 3.38 11.83
C GLN A 9 10.42 2.21 11.06
N ARG A 10 11.45 1.56 11.62
CA ARG A 10 12.07 0.36 11.02
C ARG A 10 11.09 -0.80 10.93
N LEU A 11 10.27 -1.00 11.97
CA LEU A 11 9.24 -2.03 11.95
C LEU A 11 8.20 -1.75 10.86
N ALA A 12 7.68 -0.52 10.79
CA ALA A 12 6.75 -0.11 9.74
C ALA A 12 7.36 -0.32 8.34
N ALA A 13 8.61 0.08 8.12
CA ALA A 13 9.32 -0.15 6.86
C ALA A 13 9.44 -1.64 6.53
N ARG A 14 9.76 -2.50 7.51
CA ARG A 14 9.86 -3.95 7.30
C ARG A 14 8.51 -4.58 6.96
N VAL A 15 7.45 -4.16 7.64
CA VAL A 15 6.08 -4.64 7.34
C VAL A 15 5.68 -4.23 5.93
N PHE A 16 5.95 -2.99 5.54
CA PHE A 16 5.59 -2.49 4.20
C PHE A 16 6.42 -3.18 3.11
N ALA A 17 7.73 -3.34 3.32
CA ALA A 17 8.61 -4.05 2.39
C ALA A 17 8.26 -5.54 2.28
N GLY A 18 7.97 -6.19 3.41
CA GLY A 18 7.51 -7.58 3.45
C GLY A 18 6.21 -7.77 2.70
N GLY A 19 5.22 -6.88 2.91
CA GLY A 19 3.95 -6.90 2.19
C GLY A 19 4.13 -6.72 0.68
N ALA A 20 4.87 -5.70 0.24
CA ALA A 20 5.14 -5.46 -1.18
C ALA A 20 5.91 -6.63 -1.83
N GLY A 21 6.94 -7.14 -1.15
CA GLY A 21 7.75 -8.26 -1.62
C GLY A 21 6.95 -9.55 -1.73
N LEU A 22 6.09 -9.84 -0.75
CA LEU A 22 5.21 -11.00 -0.77
C LEU A 22 4.20 -10.92 -1.93
N CYS A 23 3.58 -9.75 -2.14
CA CYS A 23 2.71 -9.54 -3.29
C CYS A 23 3.44 -9.81 -4.61
N MET A 24 4.65 -9.28 -4.77
CA MET A 24 5.45 -9.47 -6.00
C MET A 24 5.85 -10.94 -6.20
N ALA A 25 6.25 -11.63 -5.14
CA ALA A 25 6.58 -13.05 -5.19
C ALA A 25 5.36 -13.90 -5.58
N MET A 26 4.19 -13.59 -5.04
CA MET A 26 2.93 -14.27 -5.39
C MET A 26 2.51 -13.99 -6.83
N ILE A 27 2.61 -12.74 -7.29
CA ILE A 27 2.36 -12.38 -8.71
C ILE A 27 3.26 -13.20 -9.62
N PHE A 28 4.57 -13.22 -9.34
CA PHE A 28 5.53 -14.00 -10.11
C PHE A 28 5.15 -15.49 -10.13
N LEU A 29 4.88 -16.08 -8.96
CA LEU A 29 4.54 -17.49 -8.86
C LEU A 29 3.27 -17.83 -9.65
N ILE A 30 2.20 -17.03 -9.54
CA ILE A 30 0.95 -17.27 -10.25
C ILE A 30 1.15 -17.16 -11.76
N ILE A 31 1.81 -16.11 -12.24
CA ILE A 31 2.08 -15.91 -13.67
C ILE A 31 2.98 -17.02 -14.20
N PHE A 32 4.00 -17.42 -13.43
CA PHE A 32 4.90 -18.50 -13.80
C PHE A 32 4.16 -19.84 -13.91
N LEU A 33 3.36 -20.21 -12.91
CA LEU A 33 2.56 -21.44 -12.94
C LEU A 33 1.52 -21.43 -14.07
N ASN A 34 0.90 -20.27 -14.33
CA ASN A 34 -0.04 -20.11 -15.44
C ASN A 34 0.69 -20.29 -16.79
N ALA A 35 1.87 -19.67 -16.97
CA ALA A 35 2.68 -19.85 -18.16
C ALA A 35 3.10 -21.32 -18.33
N VAL A 36 3.64 -21.96 -17.29
CA VAL A 36 4.02 -23.37 -17.33
C VAL A 36 2.83 -24.25 -17.71
N GLY A 37 1.69 -24.11 -17.03
CA GLY A 37 0.50 -24.90 -17.33
C GLY A 37 -0.02 -24.69 -18.75
N ARG A 38 0.03 -23.45 -19.24
CA ARG A 38 -0.37 -23.11 -20.61
C ARG A 38 0.52 -23.77 -21.66
N TYR A 39 1.84 -23.79 -21.44
CA TYR A 39 2.79 -24.32 -22.41
C TYR A 39 3.04 -25.84 -22.29
N THR A 40 2.80 -26.45 -21.12
CA THR A 40 3.04 -27.90 -20.92
C THR A 40 1.75 -28.73 -20.95
N LEU A 41 0.67 -28.25 -20.32
CA LEU A 41 -0.59 -28.97 -20.16
C LEU A 41 -1.68 -28.50 -21.14
N GLY A 42 -1.44 -27.41 -21.87
CA GLY A 42 -2.40 -26.81 -22.79
C GLY A 42 -3.61 -26.16 -22.09
N SER A 43 -3.59 -26.06 -20.75
CA SER A 43 -4.66 -25.49 -19.94
C SER A 43 -4.14 -24.36 -19.05
N SER A 44 -4.83 -23.22 -19.02
CA SER A 44 -4.52 -22.08 -18.14
C SER A 44 -5.41 -22.06 -16.90
N LEU A 45 -4.93 -21.47 -15.81
CA LEU A 45 -5.75 -21.23 -14.63
C LEU A 45 -6.78 -20.13 -14.93
N ALA A 46 -8.08 -20.40 -14.74
CA ALA A 46 -9.16 -19.44 -15.02
C ALA A 46 -9.03 -18.10 -14.28
N TRP A 47 -8.37 -18.11 -13.13
CA TRP A 47 -8.12 -16.95 -12.28
C TRP A 47 -6.69 -16.40 -12.38
N GLY A 48 -5.82 -17.10 -13.11
CA GLY A 48 -4.39 -16.81 -13.18
C GLY A 48 -4.06 -15.45 -13.81
N ASP A 49 -5.02 -14.80 -14.46
CA ASP A 49 -4.88 -13.45 -15.02
C ASP A 49 -5.46 -12.36 -14.11
N GLN A 50 -6.42 -12.69 -13.24
CA GLN A 50 -7.12 -11.72 -12.40
C GLN A 50 -6.44 -11.53 -11.04
N VAL A 51 -6.05 -12.63 -10.38
CA VAL A 51 -5.42 -12.56 -9.06
C VAL A 51 -4.11 -11.75 -9.08
N PRO A 52 -3.25 -11.85 -10.11
CA PRO A 52 -2.05 -11.00 -10.19
C PRO A 52 -2.35 -9.51 -10.29
N VAL A 53 -3.40 -9.11 -11.02
CA VAL A 53 -3.81 -7.69 -11.11
C VAL A 53 -4.19 -7.17 -9.73
N PHE A 54 -4.94 -7.97 -8.98
CA PHE A 54 -5.36 -7.62 -7.62
C PHE A 54 -4.20 -7.57 -6.62
N LEU A 55 -3.31 -8.55 -6.65
CA LEU A 55 -2.08 -8.52 -5.87
C LEU A 55 -1.20 -7.33 -6.24
N GLY A 56 -1.24 -6.91 -7.51
CA GLY A 56 -0.55 -5.70 -7.98
C GLY A 56 -1.06 -4.45 -7.27
N ILE A 57 -2.37 -4.31 -7.10
CA ILE A 57 -2.97 -3.19 -6.35
C ILE A 57 -2.43 -3.16 -4.92
N TYR A 58 -2.50 -4.30 -4.20
CA TYR A 58 -1.93 -4.41 -2.86
C TYR A 58 -0.43 -4.09 -2.82
N GLY A 59 0.34 -4.65 -3.77
CA GLY A 59 1.78 -4.42 -3.89
C GLY A 59 2.11 -2.95 -4.09
N VAL A 60 1.37 -2.23 -4.93
CA VAL A 60 1.53 -0.78 -5.13
C VAL A 60 1.17 -0.01 -3.86
N MET A 61 0.10 -0.39 -3.15
CA MET A 61 -0.27 0.26 -1.89
C MET A 61 0.83 0.09 -0.81
N PHE A 62 1.39 -1.12 -0.67
CA PHE A 62 2.53 -1.37 0.21
C PHE A 62 3.79 -0.61 -0.22
N GLY A 63 4.10 -0.64 -1.52
CA GLY A 63 5.27 0.02 -2.09
C GLY A 63 5.19 1.55 -1.97
N MET A 64 4.02 2.14 -2.13
CA MET A 64 3.80 3.58 -1.98
C MET A 64 4.09 4.05 -0.56
N ALA A 65 3.52 3.36 0.45
CA ALA A 65 3.77 3.68 1.85
C ALA A 65 5.26 3.51 2.22
N LEU A 66 5.92 2.46 1.71
CA LEU A 66 7.35 2.24 1.91
C LEU A 66 8.20 3.35 1.25
N ALA A 67 7.92 3.67 -0.01
CA ALA A 67 8.67 4.68 -0.76
C ALA A 67 8.56 6.06 -0.10
N TYR A 68 7.39 6.37 0.45
CA TYR A 68 7.19 7.59 1.23
C TYR A 68 8.02 7.60 2.52
N LEU A 69 7.97 6.52 3.30
CA LEU A 69 8.73 6.39 4.54
C LEU A 69 10.25 6.44 4.31
N GLN A 70 10.72 5.97 3.16
CA GLN A 70 12.13 6.05 2.75
C GLN A 70 12.53 7.38 2.12
N ASP A 71 11.62 8.37 2.09
CA ASP A 71 11.90 9.67 1.47
C ASP A 71 12.27 9.53 -0.03
N ARG A 72 11.83 8.45 -0.68
CA ARG A 72 12.08 8.14 -2.10
C ARG A 72 10.97 8.63 -3.02
N HIS A 73 10.02 9.39 -2.48
CA HIS A 73 9.02 10.07 -3.29
C HIS A 73 9.73 11.06 -4.23
N VAL A 74 9.30 11.13 -5.48
CA VAL A 74 9.93 12.01 -6.48
C VAL A 74 9.82 13.44 -5.99
N ARG A 75 10.97 14.02 -5.63
CA ARG A 75 11.11 15.43 -5.24
C ARG A 75 11.79 16.16 -6.37
N LEU A 76 11.19 17.26 -6.83
CA LEU A 76 11.83 18.18 -7.76
C LEU A 76 12.91 18.97 -7.00
N GLY A 77 14.07 18.34 -6.79
CA GLY A 77 15.19 18.91 -6.02
C GLY A 77 15.57 20.31 -6.51
N VAL A 78 15.57 20.51 -7.83
CA VAL A 78 15.94 21.77 -8.48
C VAL A 78 15.18 22.98 -7.91
N ILE A 79 13.89 22.86 -7.61
CA ILE A 79 13.10 23.98 -7.06
C ILE A 79 13.40 24.18 -5.58
N VAL A 80 13.57 23.09 -4.84
CA VAL A 80 13.81 23.09 -3.39
C VAL A 80 15.19 23.63 -3.04
N ASP A 81 16.18 23.45 -3.92
CA ASP A 81 17.56 23.87 -3.70
C ASP A 81 17.76 25.39 -3.77
N PHE A 82 16.82 26.14 -4.38
CA PHE A 82 16.82 27.61 -4.38
C PHE A 82 16.21 28.22 -3.10
N LEU A 83 15.63 27.42 -2.21
CA LEU A 83 14.98 27.92 -1.01
C LEU A 83 15.93 28.02 0.18
N SER A 84 15.67 29.01 1.05
CA SER A 84 16.35 29.12 2.34
C SER A 84 16.00 27.93 3.24
N ILE A 85 16.90 27.57 4.16
CA ILE A 85 16.79 26.38 5.01
C ILE A 85 15.43 26.30 5.75
N ARG A 86 14.97 27.42 6.30
CA ARG A 86 13.70 27.51 7.04
C ARG A 86 12.49 27.30 6.14
N LEU A 87 12.52 27.83 4.91
CA LEU A 87 11.40 27.73 3.97
C LEU A 87 11.30 26.31 3.40
N ARG A 88 12.45 25.67 3.17
CA ARG A 88 12.55 24.26 2.78
C ARG A 88 11.94 23.33 3.83
N GLU A 89 12.28 23.53 5.10
CA GLU A 89 11.74 22.73 6.20
C GLU A 89 10.22 22.94 6.40
N ALA A 90 9.75 24.19 6.30
CA ALA A 90 8.32 24.49 6.37
C ALA A 90 7.54 23.84 5.20
N LEU A 91 8.07 23.87 3.98
CA LEU A 91 7.49 23.18 2.83
C LEU A 91 7.43 21.68 3.04
N PHE A 92 8.49 21.09 3.58
CA PHE A 92 8.53 19.67 3.87
C PHE A 92 7.47 19.25 4.91
N LEU A 93 7.28 20.04 5.97
CA LEU A 93 6.18 19.81 6.92
C LEU A 93 4.80 19.94 6.26
N LEU A 94 4.62 20.93 5.39
CA LEU A 94 3.36 21.13 4.66
C LEU A 94 3.07 19.95 3.74
N VAL A 95 4.06 19.46 3.01
CA VAL A 95 3.94 18.28 2.15
C VAL A 95 3.57 17.05 2.97
N ASP A 96 4.22 16.84 4.12
CA ASP A 96 3.90 15.69 4.98
C ASP A 96 2.46 15.76 5.50
N LEU A 97 2.00 16.94 5.93
CA LEU A 97 0.61 17.15 6.32
C LEU A 97 -0.38 16.93 5.17
N ALA A 98 -0.07 17.43 3.97
CA ALA A 98 -0.88 17.22 2.78
C ALA A 98 -0.97 15.73 2.44
N VAL A 99 0.12 14.96 2.56
CA VAL A 99 0.10 13.52 2.30
C VAL A 99 -0.68 12.76 3.36
N VAL A 100 -0.65 13.17 4.63
CA VAL A 100 -1.54 12.62 5.67
C VAL A 100 -3.01 12.79 5.26
N LEU A 101 -3.39 13.99 4.83
CA LEU A 101 -4.75 14.26 4.37
C LEU A 101 -5.11 13.44 3.13
N ILE A 102 -4.22 13.36 2.15
CA ILE A 102 -4.43 12.55 0.94
C ILE A 102 -4.60 11.08 1.30
N GLY A 103 -3.77 10.54 2.21
CA GLY A 103 -3.89 9.16 2.68
C GLY A 103 -5.23 8.91 3.39
N ALA A 104 -5.67 9.83 4.24
CA ALA A 104 -6.96 9.75 4.92
C ALA A 104 -8.15 9.82 3.94
N VAL A 105 -8.11 10.73 2.98
CA VAL A 105 -9.13 10.84 1.92
C VAL A 105 -9.14 9.56 1.08
N LEU A 106 -7.98 9.04 0.69
CA LEU A 106 -7.87 7.80 -0.07
C LEU A 106 -8.47 6.62 0.69
N ALA A 107 -8.20 6.52 1.99
CA ALA A 107 -8.77 5.48 2.84
C ALA A 107 -10.30 5.60 2.94
N TRP A 108 -10.80 6.81 3.14
CA TRP A 108 -12.23 7.10 3.21
C TRP A 108 -12.94 6.81 1.88
N SER A 109 -12.38 7.27 0.76
CA SER A 109 -12.90 7.00 -0.58
C SER A 109 -12.90 5.50 -0.86
N GLY A 110 -11.83 4.77 -0.52
CA GLY A 110 -11.78 3.32 -0.65
C GLY A 110 -12.91 2.63 0.13
N TYR A 111 -13.21 3.12 1.34
CA TYR A 111 -14.27 2.57 2.17
C TYR A 111 -15.65 2.82 1.55
N LEU A 112 -15.87 4.03 1.02
CA LEU A 112 -17.11 4.38 0.34
C LEU A 112 -17.31 3.57 -0.96
N PHE A 113 -16.24 3.32 -1.71
CA PHE A 113 -16.29 2.44 -2.87
C PHE A 113 -16.62 0.99 -2.46
N MET A 114 -16.01 0.50 -1.38
CA MET A 114 -16.28 -0.83 -0.84
C MET A 114 -17.74 -0.98 -0.40
N SER A 115 -18.30 0.00 0.31
CA SER A 115 -19.69 -0.06 0.75
C SER A 115 -20.68 0.05 -0.42
N SER A 116 -20.36 0.85 -1.44
CA SER A 116 -21.26 1.10 -2.58
C SER A 116 -21.17 0.04 -3.68
N ARG A 117 -20.00 -0.56 -3.87
CA ARG A 117 -19.67 -1.39 -5.04
C ARG A 117 -18.99 -2.72 -4.67
N GLY A 118 -18.78 -2.99 -3.38
CA GLY A 118 -18.09 -4.18 -2.92
C GLY A 118 -18.82 -5.48 -3.24
N GLY A 119 -20.15 -5.45 -3.40
CA GLY A 119 -20.97 -6.61 -3.76
C GLY A 119 -20.89 -7.04 -5.23
N MET A 120 -20.23 -6.26 -6.11
CA MET A 120 -20.11 -6.62 -7.51
C MET A 120 -19.25 -7.88 -7.67
N ARG A 121 -19.77 -8.90 -8.36
CA ARG A 121 -19.07 -10.17 -8.54
C ARG A 121 -18.05 -10.10 -9.68
N ILE A 122 -16.92 -10.79 -9.51
CA ILE A 122 -15.88 -10.89 -10.53
C ILE A 122 -15.94 -12.28 -11.17
N SER A 123 -15.94 -12.31 -12.50
CA SER A 123 -16.27 -13.53 -13.24
C SER A 123 -15.22 -14.65 -13.13
N GLY A 124 -13.93 -14.32 -13.14
CA GLY A 124 -12.88 -15.33 -13.34
C GLY A 124 -12.54 -16.18 -12.12
N LEU A 125 -12.98 -15.79 -10.91
CA LEU A 125 -12.73 -16.55 -9.68
C LEU A 125 -13.93 -17.42 -9.24
N ASN A 126 -15.09 -17.25 -9.88
CA ASN A 126 -16.36 -17.84 -9.43
C ASN A 126 -16.40 -19.38 -9.48
N SER A 127 -15.74 -20.01 -10.46
CA SER A 127 -15.68 -21.48 -10.55
C SER A 127 -14.86 -22.07 -9.41
N THR A 128 -13.67 -21.52 -9.16
CA THR A 128 -12.77 -21.98 -8.10
C THR A 128 -13.35 -21.74 -6.71
N ILE A 129 -14.02 -20.60 -6.49
CA ILE A 129 -14.68 -20.31 -5.20
C ILE A 129 -15.80 -21.31 -4.93
N ARG A 130 -16.62 -21.65 -5.92
CA ARG A 130 -17.67 -22.67 -5.76
C ARG A 130 -17.08 -24.03 -5.41
N SER A 131 -16.05 -24.48 -6.12
CA SER A 131 -15.38 -25.75 -5.81
C SER A 131 -14.77 -25.76 -4.40
N LEU A 132 -14.19 -24.63 -3.95
CA LEU A 132 -13.66 -24.51 -2.58
C LEU A 132 -14.76 -24.51 -1.52
N GLN A 133 -15.90 -23.90 -1.79
CA GLN A 133 -17.05 -23.91 -0.89
C GLN A 133 -17.67 -25.29 -0.76
N GLU A 134 -17.83 -26.00 -1.87
CA GLU A 134 -18.34 -27.37 -1.87
C GLU A 134 -17.40 -28.30 -1.09
N ALA A 135 -16.09 -28.07 -1.16
CA ALA A 135 -15.09 -28.87 -0.44
C ALA A 135 -14.95 -28.52 1.06
N THR A 136 -15.04 -27.24 1.43
CA THR A 136 -14.76 -26.78 2.80
C THR A 136 -16.00 -26.44 3.62
N GLY A 137 -17.14 -26.20 2.97
CA GLY A 137 -18.37 -25.71 3.61
C GLY A 137 -18.30 -24.27 4.13
N LEU A 138 -17.20 -23.55 3.91
CA LEU A 138 -16.99 -22.21 4.46
C LEU A 138 -17.48 -21.12 3.51
N GLU A 139 -18.49 -20.35 3.94
CA GLU A 139 -19.04 -19.25 3.13
C GLU A 139 -18.07 -18.07 2.96
N VAL A 140 -17.02 -17.98 3.78
CA VAL A 140 -16.01 -16.91 3.74
C VAL A 140 -15.35 -16.78 2.37
N PHE A 141 -15.29 -17.86 1.58
CA PHE A 141 -14.74 -17.85 0.24
C PHE A 141 -15.54 -17.00 -0.76
N ASN A 142 -16.83 -16.73 -0.49
CA ASN A 142 -17.66 -15.84 -1.33
C ASN A 142 -17.08 -14.44 -1.42
N VAL A 143 -16.44 -13.96 -0.35
CA VAL A 143 -15.90 -12.61 -0.27
C VAL A 143 -14.79 -12.39 -1.31
N PHE A 144 -14.01 -13.42 -1.64
CA PHE A 144 -12.98 -13.33 -2.69
C PHE A 144 -13.57 -13.20 -4.10
N GLY A 145 -14.83 -13.59 -4.28
CA GLY A 145 -15.56 -13.49 -5.55
C GLY A 145 -16.21 -12.13 -5.79
N THR A 146 -16.08 -11.21 -4.84
CA THR A 146 -16.64 -9.86 -4.92
C THR A 146 -15.53 -8.81 -5.06
N MET A 147 -15.91 -7.59 -5.45
CA MET A 147 -14.99 -6.46 -5.54
C MET A 147 -14.44 -5.98 -4.19
N ALA A 148 -15.06 -6.41 -3.07
CA ALA A 148 -14.79 -5.87 -1.74
C ALA A 148 -13.32 -6.03 -1.27
N PRO A 149 -12.66 -7.20 -1.37
CA PRO A 149 -11.25 -7.33 -0.98
C PRO A 149 -10.35 -6.39 -1.77
N TYR A 150 -10.61 -6.26 -3.07
CA TYR A 150 -9.79 -5.46 -3.95
C TYR A 150 -9.94 -3.96 -3.67
N GLN A 151 -11.16 -3.52 -3.32
CA GLN A 151 -11.41 -2.15 -2.88
C GLN A 151 -10.85 -1.89 -1.47
N PHE A 152 -10.82 -2.91 -0.60
CA PHE A 152 -10.17 -2.82 0.71
C PHE A 152 -8.67 -2.53 0.60
N ALA A 153 -7.99 -2.95 -0.49
CA ALA A 153 -6.61 -2.59 -0.73
C ALA A 153 -6.38 -1.07 -0.71
N ILE A 154 -7.33 -0.28 -1.25
CA ILE A 154 -7.27 1.18 -1.29
C ILE A 154 -7.43 1.76 0.13
N VAL A 155 -8.33 1.17 0.92
CA VAL A 155 -8.53 1.55 2.34
C VAL A 155 -7.26 1.34 3.13
N LEU A 156 -6.70 0.13 3.03
CA LEU A 156 -5.48 -0.28 3.68
C LEU A 156 -4.31 0.62 3.25
N GLY A 157 -4.13 0.82 1.94
CA GLY A 157 -3.06 1.63 1.37
C GLY A 157 -3.12 3.10 1.78
N GLY A 158 -4.32 3.70 1.75
CA GLY A 158 -4.52 5.07 2.22
C GLY A 158 -4.18 5.23 3.71
N GLY A 159 -4.61 4.28 4.55
CA GLY A 159 -4.28 4.26 5.97
C GLY A 159 -2.78 4.13 6.21
N MET A 160 -2.12 3.22 5.49
CA MET A 160 -0.66 3.04 5.57
C MET A 160 0.11 4.29 5.12
N LEU A 161 -0.32 4.95 4.05
CA LEU A 161 0.27 6.20 3.56
C LEU A 161 0.12 7.31 4.61
N ALA A 162 -1.07 7.45 5.19
CA ALA A 162 -1.33 8.44 6.23
C ALA A 162 -0.45 8.20 7.47
N VAL A 163 -0.29 6.94 7.90
CA VAL A 163 0.61 6.58 9.01
C VAL A 163 2.06 6.89 8.64
N ALA A 164 2.52 6.51 7.45
CA ALA A 164 3.89 6.79 7.01
C ALA A 164 4.19 8.31 6.98
N ALA A 165 3.22 9.10 6.50
CA ALA A 165 3.32 10.55 6.45
C ALA A 165 3.30 11.20 7.84
N ALA A 166 2.45 10.72 8.75
CA ALA A 166 2.43 11.19 10.13
C ALA A 166 3.76 10.91 10.83
N LEU A 167 4.36 9.74 10.61
CA LEU A 167 5.69 9.43 11.14
C LEU A 167 6.75 10.38 10.61
N LYS A 168 6.75 10.66 9.30
CA LYS A 168 7.70 11.62 8.71
C LYS A 168 7.52 13.05 9.22
N PHE A 169 6.28 13.48 9.37
CA PHE A 169 5.96 14.78 9.94
C PHE A 169 6.51 14.93 11.37
N ILE A 170 6.30 13.92 12.22
CA ILE A 170 6.80 13.92 13.61
C ILE A 170 8.33 13.93 13.64
N GLU A 171 8.98 13.17 12.76
CA GLU A 171 10.45 13.13 12.62
C GLU A 171 11.00 14.52 12.29
N ARG A 172 10.43 15.19 11.27
CA ARG A 172 10.89 16.52 10.84
C ARG A 172 10.58 17.61 11.86
N LEU A 173 9.42 17.56 12.52
CA LEU A 173 9.08 18.50 13.58
C LEU A 173 10.04 18.37 14.79
N GLY A 174 10.44 17.15 15.12
CA GLY A 174 11.45 16.88 16.15
C GLY A 174 12.82 17.46 15.79
N ALA A 175 13.27 17.29 14.55
CA ALA A 175 14.53 17.84 14.07
C ALA A 175 14.55 19.37 14.10
N LEU A 176 13.47 20.01 13.63
CA LEU A 176 13.30 21.47 13.68
C LEU A 176 13.43 22.02 15.09
N ARG A 177 12.73 21.44 16.07
CA ARG A 177 12.79 21.88 17.47
C ARG A 177 14.18 21.75 18.08
N ALA A 178 14.96 20.74 17.69
CA ALA A 178 16.34 20.59 18.16
C ALA A 178 17.24 21.72 17.64
N THR A 179 17.09 22.13 16.38
CA THR A 179 17.90 23.22 15.79
C THR A 179 17.55 24.61 16.34
N THR A 180 16.32 24.83 16.81
CA THR A 180 15.91 26.14 17.37
C THR A 180 16.36 26.33 18.83
N GLY A 181 16.74 25.25 19.51
CA GLY A 181 17.23 25.28 20.90
C GLY A 181 18.72 25.62 21.05
N GLU A 182 19.48 25.66 19.94
CA GLU A 182 20.92 25.95 19.93
C GLU A 182 21.26 27.40 19.56
N VAL A 183 20.36 28.36 19.79
CA VAL A 183 20.66 29.79 19.63
C VAL A 183 21.12 30.37 20.98
N PRO A 184 22.42 30.69 21.17
CA PRO A 184 22.90 31.47 22.31
C PRO A 184 22.42 32.92 22.28
#